data_AF-A0A1H8AUW8-F1
#
_entry.id   AF-A0A1H8AUW8-F1
#
_cell.length_a   1.000
_cell.length_b   1.000
_cell.length_c   1.000
_cell.angle_alpha   90.00
_cell.angle_beta   90.00
_cell.angle_gamma   90.00
#
_symmetry.space_group_name_H-M   'P 1'
#
loop_
_entity.id
_entity.type
_entity.pdbx_description
1 polymer ?
#
loop_
_entity_poly.entity_id
_entity_poly.type
_entity_poly.pdbx_seq_one_letter_code
_entity_poly.pdbx_strand_id
1 'polypeptide(L)' 'MFTIDELSVINMYAKSPLNKNQLLSSLKEVQPFIEDADMQNLVSTLIGKIERTSQNELQELNLTTIFDEF' A
#
# COMPACT_ATOMS: atom_id res chain seq x y z
N MET A 1 7.24 0.16 10.05
CA MET A 1 6.21 -0.87 10.28
C MET A 1 4.89 -0.36 9.73
N PHE A 2 4.21 -1.16 8.91
CA PHE A 2 2.88 -0.85 8.36
C PHE A 2 1.80 -1.36 9.30
N THR A 3 0.68 -0.64 9.37
CA THR A 3 -0.54 -1.05 10.09
C THR A 3 -1.37 -2.05 9.27
N ILE A 4 -2.37 -2.69 9.89
CA ILE A 4 -3.26 -3.62 9.19
C ILE A 4 -4.03 -2.91 8.07
N ASP A 5 -4.51 -1.69 8.31
CA ASP A 5 -5.23 -0.90 7.31
C ASP A 5 -4.32 -0.53 6.14
N GLU A 6 -3.09 -0.12 6.44
CA GLU A 6 -2.06 0.16 5.43
C GLU A 6 -1.72 -1.06 4.60
N LEU A 7 -1.57 -2.23 5.23
CA LEU A 7 -1.30 -3.48 4.53
C LEU A 7 -2.49 -3.92 3.66
N SER A 8 -3.73 -3.69 4.11
CA SER A 8 -4.94 -3.94 3.31
C SER A 8 -4.96 -3.09 2.05
N VAL A 9 -4.64 -1.79 2.17
CA VAL A 9 -4.53 -0.89 1.03
C VAL A 9 -3.38 -1.30 0.10
N ILE A 10 -2.21 -1.65 0.65
CA ILE A 10 -1.11 -2.18 -0.16
C ILE A 10 -1.59 -3.40 -0.94
N ASN A 11 -2.28 -4.35 -0.31
CA ASN A 11 -2.75 -5.56 -0.98
C ASN A 11 -3.78 -5.28 -2.09
N MET A 12 -4.66 -4.30 -1.90
CA MET A 12 -5.64 -3.90 -2.92
C MET A 12 -5.00 -3.35 -4.20
N TYR A 13 -3.89 -2.62 -4.08
CA TYR A 13 -3.23 -1.96 -5.21
C TYR A 13 -1.92 -2.61 -5.65
N ALA A 14 -1.43 -3.59 -4.89
CA ALA A 14 -0.26 -4.38 -5.21
C ALA A 14 -0.56 -5.35 -6.34
N LYS A 15 0.40 -5.49 -7.26
CA LYS A 15 0.49 -6.63 -8.17
C LYS A 15 1.54 -7.59 -7.63
N SER A 16 1.34 -8.89 -7.83
CA SER A 16 2.37 -9.89 -7.54
C SER A 16 3.24 -10.11 -8.79
N PRO A 17 4.58 -10.02 -8.70
CA PRO A 17 5.37 -9.71 -7.50
C PRO A 17 5.34 -8.22 -7.13
N LEU A 18 5.40 -7.93 -5.82
CA LEU A 18 5.28 -6.56 -5.30
C LEU A 18 6.36 -5.65 -5.88
N ASN A 19 5.94 -4.57 -6.53
CA ASN A 19 6.82 -3.57 -7.13
C ASN A 19 6.50 -2.19 -6.54
N LYS A 20 7.49 -1.58 -5.87
CA LYS A 20 7.39 -0.27 -5.21
C LYS A 20 6.92 0.82 -6.16
N ASN A 21 7.53 0.91 -7.35
CA ASN A 21 7.22 1.98 -8.29
C ASN A 21 5.81 1.83 -8.85
N GLN A 22 5.38 0.60 -9.15
CA GLN A 22 4.02 0.34 -9.61
C GLN A 22 3.00 0.66 -8.51
N LEU A 23 3.24 0.21 -7.29
CA LEU A 23 2.38 0.47 -6.14
C LEU A 23 2.25 1.98 -5.88
N LEU A 24 3.36 2.72 -5.88
CA LEU A 24 3.35 4.18 -5.70
C LEU A 24 2.56 4.88 -6.80
N SER A 25 2.73 4.47 -8.06
CA SER A 25 1.97 5.04 -9.18
C SER A 25 0.47 4.77 -9.01
N SER A 26 0.08 3.54 -8.69
CA SER A 26 -1.33 3.20 -8.46
C SER A 26 -1.93 3.97 -7.29
N LEU A 27 -1.22 4.11 -6.16
CA LEU A 27 -1.70 4.87 -5.01
C LEU A 27 -1.86 6.36 -5.33
N LYS A 28 -0.91 6.96 -6.05
CA LYS A 28 -0.99 8.37 -6.48
C LYS A 28 -2.09 8.61 -7.51
N GLU A 29 -2.36 7.63 -8.37
CA GLU A 29 -3.44 7.69 -9.34
C GLU A 29 -4.82 7.68 -8.65
N VAL A 30 -5.01 6.84 -7.62
CA VAL A 30 -6.30 6.73 -6.93
C VAL A 30 -6.53 7.81 -5.87
N GLN A 31 -5.47 8.33 -5.23
CA GLN A 31 -5.54 9.35 -4.18
C GLN A 31 -6.49 10.53 -4.47
N PRO A 32 -6.49 11.17 -5.66
CA PRO A 32 -7.39 12.29 -5.95
C PRO A 32 -8.87 11.89 -6.08
N PHE A 33 -9.17 10.60 -6.24
CA PHE A 33 -10.53 10.07 -6.36
C PHE A 33 -11.11 9.59 -5.02
N ILE A 34 -10.34 9.67 -3.93
CA ILE A 34 -10.79 9.30 -2.59
C ILE A 34 -11.54 10.47 -1.96
N GLU A 35 -12.84 10.30 -1.77
CA GLU A 35 -13.71 11.32 -1.14
C GLU A 35 -13.64 11.31 0.39
N ASP A 36 -13.32 10.15 0.98
CA ASP A 36 -13.17 9.98 2.41
C ASP A 36 -11.85 10.60 2.90
N ALA A 37 -11.94 11.62 3.75
CA ALA A 37 -10.78 12.36 4.24
C ALA A 37 -9.82 11.50 5.08
N ASP A 38 -10.34 10.54 5.84
CA ASP A 38 -9.52 9.65 6.66
C ASP A 38 -8.75 8.66 5.77
N MET A 39 -9.42 8.11 4.77
CA MET A 39 -8.80 7.25 3.75
C MET A 39 -7.78 8.02 2.91
N GLN A 40 -8.05 9.27 2.56
CA GLN A 40 -7.12 10.12 1.82
C GLN A 40 -5.85 10.40 2.65
N ASN A 41 -6.01 10.67 3.95
CA ASN A 41 -4.89 10.84 4.88
C ASN A 41 -4.08 9.54 5.06
N LEU A 42 -4.76 8.40 5.13
CA LEU A 42 -4.14 7.08 5.21
C LEU A 42 -3.30 6.80 3.96
N VAL A 43 -3.86 6.99 2.76
CA VAL A 43 -3.14 6.80 1.49
C VAL A 43 -1.96 7.77 1.36
N SER A 44 -2.13 9.04 1.78
CA SER A 44 -1.05 10.02 1.78
C SER A 44 0.12 9.60 2.69
N THR A 45 -0.21 9.12 3.90
CA THR A 45 0.76 8.61 4.86
C THR A 45 1.46 7.36 4.32
N LEU A 46 0.68 6.46 3.72
CA LEU A 46 1.16 5.23 3.12
C LEU A 46 2.14 5.49 1.97
N ILE A 47 1.83 6.42 1.06
CA ILE A 47 2.72 6.86 -0.02
C ILE A 47 4.06 7.33 0.57
N GLY A 48 4.02 8.21 1.58
CA GLY A 48 5.23 8.72 2.23
C GLY A 48 6.06 7.63 2.92
N LYS A 49 5.42 6.59 3.48
CA LYS A 49 6.12 5.42 4.02
C LYS A 49 6.76 4.59 2.91
N ILE A 50 6.01 4.22 1.87
CA ILE A 50 6.52 3.41 0.75
C ILE A 50 7.68 4.11 0.04
N GLU A 51 7.63 5.44 -0.12
CA GLU A 51 8.74 6.21 -0.72
C GLU A 51 10.05 6.04 0.07
N ARG A 52 9.97 5.95 1.41
CA ARG A 52 11.12 5.76 2.31
C ARG A 52 11.56 4.30 2.46
N THR A 53 10.66 3.34 2.19
CA THR A 53 10.96 1.90 2.22
C THR A 53 11.69 1.46 0.96
N SER A 54 12.71 0.62 1.05
CA SER A 54 13.39 0.04 -0.12
C SER A 54 12.52 -1.03 -0.80
N GLN A 55 12.83 -1.35 -2.07
CA GLN A 55 12.13 -2.41 -2.80
C GLN A 55 12.23 -3.77 -2.09
N ASN A 56 13.38 -4.09 -1.49
CA ASN A 56 13.60 -5.37 -0.80
C ASN A 56 12.77 -5.47 0.48
N GLU A 57 12.79 -4.42 1.31
CA GLU A 57 11.94 -4.36 2.52
C GLU A 57 10.45 -4.42 2.18
N LEU A 58 10.05 -3.88 1.02
CA LEU A 58 8.68 -3.98 0.55
C LEU A 58 8.34 -5.43 0.14
N GLN A 59 9.25 -6.15 -0.53
CA GLN A 59 9.04 -7.54 -0.93
C GLN A 59 9.02 -8.52 0.26
N GLU A 60 9.65 -8.14 1.37
CA GLU A 60 9.56 -8.88 2.63
C GLU A 60 8.20 -8.74 3.33
N LEU A 61 7.32 -7.84 2.83
CA LEU A 61 5.94 -7.79 3.30
C LEU A 61 5.23 -9.08 2.86
N ASN A 62 4.92 -9.92 3.85
CA ASN A 62 4.04 -11.09 3.67
C ASN A 62 2.59 -10.61 3.40
N LEU A 63 2.32 -10.20 2.17
CA LEU A 63 0.97 -9.83 1.71
C LEU A 63 0.07 -11.07 1.54
N THR A 64 0.66 -12.26 1.43
CA THR A 64 -0.03 -13.54 1.29
C THR A 64 -0.83 -13.94 2.53
N THR A 65 -0.51 -13.41 3.71
CA THR A 65 -1.08 -13.89 4.99
C THR A 65 -2.30 -13.09 5.47
N ILE A 66 -2.72 -12.05 4.73
CA ILE A 66 -3.79 -11.16 5.22
C ILE A 66 -5.20 -11.69 4.87
N PHE A 67 -5.32 -12.65 3.93
CA PHE A 67 -6.63 -13.12 3.43
C PHE A 67 -6.81 -14.64 3.40
N ASP A 68 -5.96 -15.44 4.05
CA ASP A 68 -6.22 -16.88 4.21
C ASP A 68 -7.37 -17.20 5.22
N GLU A 69 -8.07 -16.18 5.74
CA GLU A 69 -9.19 -16.32 6.69
C GLU A 69 -10.49 -15.59 6.28
N PHE A 70 -10.87 -15.59 4.99
CA PHE A 70 -12.25 -15.25 4.58
C PHE A 70 -12.85 -16.21 3.56
#